data_AF-A0A849SYZ0-F1
#
_entry.id   AF-A0A849SYZ0-F1
#
_cell.length_a   1.000
_cell.length_b   1.000
_cell.length_c   1.000
_cell.angle_alpha   90.00
_cell.angle_beta   90.00
_cell.angle_gamma   90.00
#
_symmetry.space_group_name_H-M   'P 1'
#
loop_
_entity.id
_entity.type
_entity.pdbx_description
1 polymer ?
#
loop_
_entity_poly.entity_id
_entity_poly.type
_entity_poly.pdbx_seq_one_letter_code
_entity_poly.pdbx_strand_id
1 'polypeptide(L)'
;MRGEFIGVWEETYREIWNPLLQQEAVPSDVYSALYQELYEAIGDTHGVEFSLQINDAIQLREAFDRALTLAGIDVGREKADGVYATVDQPDVTARRAAIESALASLIGDAAKAAQALNQALRELASEPVRRAEARERALGLILNETGKSQEAFEEVRASMLIGERAIVTFLESVFDILEEYGGDALSNPYFNLLTTFIEKFSLRYDLRRPCLLCPTLPGVFNSLVRDLKEATIKDVHLNGLMKDYEEAIRDLRTDCTDTRIKTCMVKQINLLEAMGSSTSGVTAKTVGQICNQVGTWPHESIKQSMKSLYEFTCDYPGIRHAGTPGSALRTIEMRDMVAMSILLTGFIPYLSDKVNSETVYWRS
;
A
#
# COMPACT_ATOMS: atom_id res chain seq x y z
N MET A 1 -13.66 1.44 -11.23
CA MET A 1 -12.61 2.33 -10.69
C MET A 1 -11.40 1.48 -10.41
N ARG A 2 -10.25 1.75 -11.05
CA ARG A 2 -8.98 1.15 -10.62
C ARG A 2 -8.49 1.77 -9.30
N GLY A 3 -8.99 2.97 -8.99
CA GLY A 3 -9.09 3.54 -7.65
C GLY A 3 -7.81 4.20 -7.12
N GLU A 4 -6.63 3.71 -7.51
CA GLU A 4 -5.33 4.07 -6.93
C GLU A 4 -4.25 4.13 -8.02
N PHE A 5 -3.24 4.98 -7.83
CA PHE A 5 -2.10 5.13 -8.73
C PHE A 5 -1.29 3.84 -8.83
N ILE A 6 -1.04 3.13 -7.72
CA ILE A 6 -0.27 1.88 -7.73
C ILE A 6 -0.87 0.82 -8.67
N GLY A 7 -2.22 0.77 -8.76
CA GLY A 7 -2.94 -0.16 -9.64
C GLY A 7 -2.91 0.23 -11.13
N VAL A 8 -2.41 1.42 -11.46
CA VAL A 8 -2.27 1.93 -12.83
C VAL A 8 -0.89 2.52 -13.10
N TRP A 9 0.11 2.21 -12.27
CA TRP A 9 1.42 2.83 -12.33
C TRP A 9 2.06 2.72 -13.72
N GLU A 10 1.98 1.55 -14.35
CA GLU A 10 2.52 1.30 -15.69
C GLU A 10 1.90 2.21 -16.77
N GLU A 11 0.66 2.67 -16.56
CA GLU A 11 -0.01 3.59 -17.48
C GLU A 11 0.50 5.03 -17.33
N THR A 12 1.09 5.39 -16.18
CA THR A 12 1.60 6.76 -15.94
C THR A 12 2.68 7.13 -16.94
N TYR A 13 3.53 6.18 -17.34
CA TYR A 13 4.55 6.46 -18.35
C TYR A 13 3.95 6.83 -19.70
N ARG A 14 3.01 6.04 -20.21
CA ARG A 14 2.38 6.33 -21.49
C ARG A 14 1.54 7.61 -21.46
N GLU A 15 0.84 7.86 -20.37
CA GLU A 15 -0.22 8.87 -20.30
C GLU A 15 0.24 10.21 -19.70
N ILE A 16 1.32 10.22 -18.92
CA ILE A 16 1.86 11.41 -18.26
C ILE A 16 3.30 11.65 -18.71
N TRP A 17 4.20 10.72 -18.45
CA TRP A 17 5.63 10.96 -18.59
C TRP A 17 6.08 11.12 -20.04
N ASN A 18 5.70 10.19 -20.92
CA ASN A 18 6.04 10.26 -22.33
C ASN A 18 5.53 11.54 -23.03
N PRO A 19 4.24 11.94 -22.93
CA PRO A 19 3.77 13.18 -23.58
C PRO A 19 4.36 14.45 -22.95
N LEU A 20 4.77 14.42 -21.68
CA LEU A 20 5.43 15.54 -21.03
C LEU A 20 6.89 15.67 -21.49
N LEU A 21 7.64 14.57 -21.48
CA LEU A 21 9.10 14.56 -21.64
C LEU A 21 9.55 14.56 -23.11
N GLN A 22 8.64 14.29 -24.06
CA GLN A 22 8.90 14.44 -25.50
C GLN A 22 8.79 15.90 -26.00
N GLN A 23 8.52 16.87 -25.11
CA GLN A 23 8.47 18.28 -25.49
C GLN A 23 9.88 18.83 -25.73
N GLU A 24 10.07 19.64 -26.77
CA GLU A 24 11.39 20.19 -27.16
C GLU A 24 12.08 21.01 -26.06
N ALA A 25 11.32 21.50 -25.08
CA ALA A 25 11.80 22.38 -24.01
C ALA A 25 12.29 21.64 -22.76
N VAL A 26 12.30 20.30 -22.75
CA VAL A 26 12.63 19.50 -21.57
C VAL A 26 14.15 19.36 -21.41
N PRO A 27 14.76 19.85 -20.31
CA PRO A 27 16.19 19.68 -20.07
C PRO A 27 16.57 18.20 -19.91
N SER A 28 17.75 17.82 -20.38
CA SER A 28 18.19 16.42 -20.35
C SER A 28 18.33 15.86 -18.94
N ASP A 29 18.70 16.69 -17.98
CA ASP A 29 18.91 16.36 -16.57
C ASP A 29 17.61 16.25 -15.76
N VAL A 30 16.44 16.58 -16.32
CA VAL A 30 15.15 16.42 -15.63
C VAL A 30 14.92 14.97 -15.21
N TYR A 31 15.37 14.00 -16.00
CA TYR A 31 15.22 12.57 -15.68
C TYR A 31 15.99 12.20 -14.41
N SER A 32 17.15 12.80 -14.19
CA SER A 32 17.92 12.56 -12.96
C SER A 32 17.18 13.12 -11.75
N ALA A 33 16.62 14.33 -11.85
CA ALA A 33 15.80 14.90 -10.77
C ALA A 33 14.52 14.07 -10.49
N LEU A 34 13.78 13.69 -11.55
CA LEU A 34 12.58 12.88 -11.43
C LEU A 34 12.87 11.49 -10.86
N TYR A 35 13.96 10.84 -11.31
CA TYR A 35 14.34 9.54 -10.79
C TYR A 35 14.81 9.60 -9.35
N GLN A 36 15.58 10.64 -8.98
CA GLN A 36 15.99 10.87 -7.60
C GLN A 36 14.78 10.95 -6.66
N GLU A 37 13.76 11.72 -7.05
CA GLU A 37 12.53 11.84 -6.27
C GLU A 37 11.71 10.54 -6.25
N LEU A 38 11.61 9.86 -7.40
CA LEU A 38 10.93 8.56 -7.50
C LEU A 38 11.61 7.49 -6.64
N TYR A 39 12.93 7.54 -6.50
CA TYR A 39 13.71 6.56 -5.76
C TYR A 39 13.33 6.50 -4.27
N GLU A 40 12.85 7.60 -3.70
CA GLU A 40 12.31 7.65 -2.33
C GLU A 40 10.99 6.85 -2.20
N ALA A 41 10.25 6.68 -3.30
CA ALA A 41 9.06 5.84 -3.35
C ALA A 41 9.33 4.36 -3.67
N ILE A 42 10.58 3.99 -3.98
CA ILE A 42 11.00 2.62 -4.30
C ILE A 42 11.47 1.87 -3.04
N GLY A 43 10.92 0.69 -2.81
CA GLY A 43 11.29 -0.16 -1.69
C GLY A 43 12.63 -0.87 -1.86
N ASP A 44 13.16 -1.44 -0.77
CA ASP A 44 14.41 -2.22 -0.79
C ASP A 44 14.31 -3.54 -1.60
N THR A 45 13.10 -3.92 -2.03
CA THR A 45 12.78 -5.25 -2.59
C THR A 45 12.84 -5.27 -4.11
N HIS A 46 14.03 -5.35 -4.68
CA HIS A 46 14.20 -6.16 -5.90
C HIS A 46 14.24 -7.63 -5.46
N GLY A 47 13.57 -8.53 -6.19
CA GLY A 47 13.24 -9.93 -5.81
C GLY A 47 14.39 -10.88 -5.43
N VAL A 48 15.60 -10.39 -5.15
CA VAL A 48 16.73 -11.11 -4.55
C VAL A 48 17.01 -10.55 -3.16
N GLU A 49 16.93 -11.41 -2.14
CA GLU A 49 17.32 -11.11 -0.75
C GLU A 49 18.76 -10.55 -0.73
N PHE A 50 18.94 -9.36 -0.14
CA PHE A 50 20.20 -8.61 -0.06
C PHE A 50 20.75 -8.04 -1.38
N SER A 51 19.93 -7.89 -2.41
CA SER A 51 20.34 -7.32 -3.71
C SER A 51 21.08 -5.99 -3.58
N LEU A 52 20.60 -5.10 -2.69
CA LEU A 52 21.23 -3.81 -2.41
C LEU A 52 22.68 -3.97 -1.89
N GLN A 53 22.88 -4.81 -0.87
CA GLN A 53 24.20 -5.08 -0.28
C GLN A 53 25.13 -5.76 -1.29
N ILE A 54 24.59 -6.65 -2.14
CA ILE A 54 25.36 -7.39 -3.14
C ILE A 54 25.80 -6.48 -4.30
N ASN A 55 24.97 -5.51 -4.68
CA ASN A 55 25.33 -4.54 -5.73
C ASN A 55 26.32 -3.48 -5.25
N ASP A 56 26.36 -3.22 -3.96
CA ASP A 56 27.30 -2.29 -3.35
C ASP A 56 28.66 -2.95 -3.10
N ALA A 57 29.68 -2.55 -3.85
CA ALA A 57 31.01 -3.16 -3.76
C ALA A 57 31.66 -3.02 -2.36
N ILE A 58 31.33 -1.97 -1.61
CA ILE A 58 31.86 -1.72 -0.27
C ILE A 58 31.21 -2.68 0.73
N GLN A 59 29.88 -2.81 0.69
CA GLN A 59 29.14 -3.70 1.58
C GLN A 59 29.30 -5.17 1.22
N LEU A 60 29.43 -5.50 -0.06
CA LEU A 60 29.79 -6.85 -0.49
C LEU A 60 31.16 -7.26 0.08
N ARG A 61 32.10 -6.31 0.14
CA ARG A 61 33.42 -6.55 0.75
C ARG A 61 33.32 -6.67 2.27
N GLU A 62 32.57 -5.80 2.92
CA GLU A 62 32.33 -5.88 4.36
C GLU A 62 31.63 -7.19 4.75
N ALA A 63 30.67 -7.65 3.94
CA ALA A 63 30.00 -8.94 4.11
C ALA A 63 30.98 -10.11 3.98
N PHE A 64 31.92 -10.04 3.03
CA PHE A 64 32.99 -11.03 2.86
C PHE A 64 33.86 -11.16 4.10
N ASP A 65 34.39 -10.03 4.59
CA ASP A 65 35.29 -10.00 5.74
C ASP A 65 34.57 -10.44 7.03
N ARG A 66 33.30 -10.04 7.18
CA ARG A 66 32.44 -10.45 8.30
C ARG A 66 32.10 -11.94 8.23
N ALA A 67 31.87 -12.51 7.04
CA ALA A 67 31.63 -13.93 6.87
C ALA A 67 32.86 -14.78 7.25
N LEU A 68 34.08 -14.35 6.90
CA LEU A 68 35.31 -15.00 7.34
C LEU A 68 35.45 -15.00 8.87
N THR A 69 35.15 -13.86 9.49
CA THR A 69 35.15 -13.71 10.96
C THR A 69 34.12 -14.63 11.62
N LEU A 70 32.89 -14.67 11.11
CA LEU A 70 31.83 -15.56 11.59
C LEU A 70 32.18 -17.04 11.41
N ALA A 71 32.94 -17.38 10.37
CA ALA A 71 33.43 -18.74 10.13
C ALA A 71 34.63 -19.11 11.03
N GLY A 72 35.19 -18.16 11.78
CA GLY A 72 36.36 -18.34 12.64
C GLY A 72 37.66 -18.54 11.84
N ILE A 73 37.72 -18.00 10.62
CA ILE A 73 38.89 -18.14 9.75
C ILE A 73 39.71 -16.86 9.81
N ASP A 74 40.97 -16.98 10.21
CA ASP A 74 41.97 -15.93 10.09
C ASP A 74 42.78 -16.16 8.80
N VAL A 75 42.48 -15.36 7.76
CA VAL A 75 43.20 -15.38 6.49
C VAL A 75 44.04 -14.12 6.40
N GLY A 76 45.33 -14.27 6.06
CA GLY A 76 46.17 -13.11 5.74
C GLY A 76 45.54 -12.24 4.65
N ARG A 77 45.54 -10.92 4.87
CA ARG A 77 44.86 -9.92 4.01
C ARG A 77 45.14 -10.09 2.51
N GLU A 78 46.39 -10.36 2.15
CA GLU A 78 46.80 -10.57 0.75
C GLU A 78 46.08 -11.75 0.07
N LYS A 79 45.89 -12.85 0.80
CA LYS A 79 45.16 -14.02 0.29
C LYS A 79 43.66 -13.76 0.21
N ALA A 80 43.08 -13.05 1.18
CA ALA A 80 41.68 -12.63 1.15
C ALA A 80 41.39 -11.71 -0.04
N ASP A 81 42.25 -10.72 -0.27
CA ASP A 81 42.15 -9.75 -1.38
C ASP A 81 42.29 -10.43 -2.74
N GLY A 82 43.25 -11.34 -2.90
CA GLY A 82 43.44 -12.09 -4.13
C GLY A 82 42.24 -12.96 -4.52
N VAL A 83 41.56 -13.56 -3.53
CA VAL A 83 40.35 -14.36 -3.78
C VAL A 83 39.14 -13.47 -4.06
N TYR A 84 38.97 -12.37 -3.30
CA TYR A 84 37.86 -11.43 -3.49
C TYR A 84 37.90 -10.73 -4.86
N ALA A 85 39.08 -10.49 -5.42
CA ALA A 85 39.23 -9.88 -6.74
C ALA A 85 38.52 -10.65 -7.88
N THR A 86 38.16 -11.92 -7.66
CA THR A 86 37.43 -12.75 -8.64
C THR A 86 35.91 -12.55 -8.61
N VAL A 87 35.39 -11.75 -7.68
CA VAL A 87 33.95 -11.54 -7.42
C VAL A 87 33.31 -10.52 -8.37
N ASP A 88 34.10 -9.76 -9.14
CA ASP A 88 33.58 -8.74 -10.05
C ASP A 88 32.78 -9.37 -11.21
N GLN A 89 31.45 -9.34 -11.08
CA GLN A 89 30.49 -9.90 -12.03
C GLN A 89 29.41 -8.85 -12.35
N PRO A 90 28.79 -8.86 -13.53
CA PRO A 90 27.81 -7.84 -13.91
C PRO A 90 26.44 -8.03 -13.27
N ASP A 91 26.07 -9.24 -12.89
CA ASP A 91 24.75 -9.59 -12.36
C ASP A 91 24.79 -9.93 -10.86
N VAL A 92 23.72 -9.60 -10.12
CA VAL A 92 23.59 -9.83 -8.67
C VAL A 92 23.70 -11.31 -8.33
N THR A 93 23.05 -12.18 -9.11
CA THR A 93 23.06 -13.63 -8.87
C THR A 93 24.45 -14.19 -9.14
N ALA A 94 25.09 -13.75 -10.22
CA ALA A 94 26.47 -14.11 -10.54
C ALA A 94 27.46 -13.60 -9.48
N ARG A 95 27.33 -12.35 -9.00
CA ARG A 95 28.14 -11.80 -7.89
C ARG A 95 27.98 -12.62 -6.63
N ARG A 96 26.74 -12.98 -6.27
CA ARG A 96 26.44 -13.82 -5.12
C ARG A 96 27.09 -15.20 -5.23
N ALA A 97 26.98 -15.85 -6.37
CA ALA A 97 27.61 -17.15 -6.59
C ALA A 97 29.14 -17.06 -6.55
N ALA A 98 29.71 -15.99 -7.12
CA ALA A 98 31.16 -15.77 -7.10
C ALA A 98 31.69 -15.56 -5.68
N ILE A 99 31.00 -14.77 -4.85
CA ILE A 99 31.41 -14.56 -3.46
C ILE A 99 31.24 -15.80 -2.59
N GLU A 100 30.19 -16.60 -2.81
CA GLU A 100 30.01 -17.89 -2.12
C GLU A 100 31.14 -18.86 -2.48
N SER A 101 31.53 -18.93 -3.77
CA SER A 101 32.66 -19.73 -4.24
C SER A 101 33.99 -19.26 -3.65
N ALA A 102 34.22 -17.94 -3.63
CA ALA A 102 35.38 -17.31 -3.02
C ALA A 102 35.50 -17.67 -1.54
N LEU A 103 34.43 -17.52 -0.76
CA LEU A 103 34.39 -17.88 0.67
C LEU A 103 34.58 -19.38 0.88
N ALA A 104 33.96 -20.22 0.06
CA ALA A 104 34.12 -21.68 0.13
C ALA A 104 35.58 -22.11 -0.07
N SER A 105 36.31 -21.43 -0.97
CA SER A 105 37.73 -21.71 -1.22
C SER A 105 38.63 -21.38 -0.02
N LEU A 106 38.22 -20.42 0.82
CA LEU A 106 38.96 -20.01 2.03
C LEU A 106 38.55 -20.82 3.26
N ILE A 107 37.26 -21.10 3.42
CA ILE A 107 36.68 -21.81 4.57
C ILE A 107 36.88 -23.33 4.44
N GLY A 108 36.93 -23.85 3.21
CA GLY A 108 37.02 -25.29 2.92
C GLY A 108 35.69 -26.04 3.04
N ASP A 109 34.59 -25.33 3.34
CA ASP A 109 33.24 -25.87 3.46
C ASP A 109 32.24 -24.89 2.83
N ALA A 110 31.61 -25.32 1.73
CA ALA A 110 30.66 -24.50 0.98
C ALA A 110 29.36 -24.21 1.75
N ALA A 111 28.87 -25.16 2.55
CA ALA A 111 27.66 -24.96 3.34
C ALA A 111 27.90 -23.95 4.47
N LYS A 112 29.04 -24.08 5.15
CA LYS A 112 29.47 -23.12 6.18
C LYS A 112 29.72 -21.74 5.59
N ALA A 113 30.32 -21.64 4.40
CA ALA A 113 30.53 -20.39 3.69
C ALA A 113 29.21 -19.68 3.34
N ALA A 114 28.25 -20.39 2.76
CA ALA A 114 26.94 -19.85 2.42
C ALA A 114 26.17 -19.40 3.68
N GLN A 115 26.25 -20.17 4.78
CA GLN A 115 25.63 -19.78 6.05
C GLN A 115 26.24 -18.49 6.62
N ALA A 116 27.57 -18.39 6.64
CA ALA A 116 28.28 -17.22 7.15
C ALA A 116 28.00 -15.97 6.31
N LEU A 117 27.98 -16.09 4.97
CA LEU A 117 27.63 -14.99 4.08
C LEU A 117 26.20 -14.51 4.31
N ASN A 118 25.23 -15.43 4.38
CA ASN A 118 23.83 -15.07 4.66
C ASN A 118 23.69 -14.34 6.00
N GLN A 119 24.40 -14.79 7.04
CA GLN A 119 24.39 -14.12 8.33
C GLN A 119 25.00 -12.71 8.26
N ALA A 120 26.15 -12.56 7.59
CA ALA A 120 26.80 -11.26 7.41
C ALA A 120 25.91 -10.27 6.64
N LEU A 121 25.30 -10.72 5.53
CA LEU A 121 24.38 -9.90 4.73
C LEU A 121 23.12 -9.51 5.53
N ARG A 122 22.57 -10.41 6.35
CA ARG A 122 21.45 -10.09 7.26
C ARG A 122 21.82 -9.03 8.27
N GLU A 123 22.99 -9.16 8.89
CA GLU A 123 23.47 -8.20 9.87
C GLU A 123 23.63 -6.82 9.23
N LEU A 124 24.27 -6.71 8.06
CA LEU A 124 24.40 -5.45 7.33
C LEU A 124 23.05 -4.88 6.87
N ALA A 125 22.14 -5.73 6.39
CA ALA A 125 20.80 -5.32 6.01
C ALA A 125 19.96 -4.87 7.22
N SER A 126 20.24 -5.37 8.43
CA SER A 126 19.55 -4.92 9.63
C SER A 126 20.04 -3.54 10.12
N GLU A 127 21.24 -3.12 9.71
CA GLU A 127 21.86 -1.84 10.12
C GLU A 127 21.30 -0.68 9.28
N PRO A 128 20.52 0.27 9.86
CA PRO A 128 19.87 1.33 9.08
C PRO A 128 20.85 2.25 8.35
N VAL A 129 21.99 2.57 8.98
CA VAL A 129 23.03 3.43 8.40
C VAL A 129 23.64 2.78 7.17
N ARG A 130 23.98 1.48 7.25
CA ARG A 130 24.50 0.73 6.11
C ARG A 130 23.49 0.68 4.98
N ARG A 131 22.23 0.35 5.27
CA ARG A 131 21.20 0.38 4.22
C ARG A 131 21.10 1.72 3.51
N ALA A 132 21.09 2.82 4.26
CA ALA A 132 21.05 4.17 3.68
C ALA A 132 22.27 4.46 2.79
N GLU A 133 23.48 4.13 3.27
CA GLU A 133 24.73 4.30 2.52
C GLU A 133 24.74 3.54 1.18
N ALA A 134 24.25 2.29 1.15
CA ALA A 134 24.17 1.52 -0.09
C ALA A 134 23.12 2.07 -1.04
N ARG A 135 21.97 2.52 -0.52
CA ARG A 135 20.93 3.18 -1.33
C ARG A 135 21.48 4.46 -1.99
N GLU A 136 22.16 5.30 -1.22
CA GLU A 136 22.75 6.54 -1.73
C GLU A 136 23.77 6.28 -2.85
N ARG A 137 24.64 5.28 -2.69
CA ARG A 137 25.61 4.92 -3.74
C ARG A 137 24.95 4.31 -4.97
N ALA A 138 23.96 3.44 -4.79
CA ALA A 138 23.20 2.87 -5.90
C ALA A 138 22.51 3.99 -6.70
N LEU A 139 21.89 4.95 -6.02
CA LEU A 139 21.30 6.13 -6.63
C LEU A 139 22.34 6.96 -7.37
N GLY A 140 23.47 7.26 -6.73
CA GLY A 140 24.56 8.04 -7.35
C GLY A 140 25.08 7.43 -8.65
N LEU A 141 25.17 6.10 -8.76
CA LEU A 141 25.56 5.41 -10.00
C LEU A 141 24.57 5.63 -11.15
N ILE A 142 23.28 5.81 -10.84
CA ILE A 142 22.22 6.05 -11.83
C ILE A 142 22.17 7.53 -12.20
N LEU A 143 22.28 8.43 -11.22
CA LEU A 143 22.19 9.88 -11.43
C LEU A 143 23.39 10.45 -12.19
N ASN A 144 24.57 9.84 -12.07
CA ASN A 144 25.78 10.28 -12.78
C ASN A 144 25.72 10.05 -14.31
N GLU A 145 24.75 9.31 -14.81
CA GLU A 145 24.57 9.04 -16.24
C GLU A 145 23.11 9.29 -16.66
N THR A 146 22.86 10.37 -17.39
CA THR A 146 21.50 10.79 -17.78
C THR A 146 20.69 9.70 -18.49
N GLY A 147 21.33 8.93 -19.39
CA GLY A 147 20.67 7.81 -20.06
C GLY A 147 20.21 6.71 -19.10
N LYS A 148 21.00 6.42 -18.07
CA LYS A 148 20.63 5.45 -17.02
C LYS A 148 19.48 5.95 -16.15
N SER A 149 19.42 7.26 -15.87
CA SER A 149 18.30 7.83 -15.10
C SER A 149 16.98 7.65 -15.84
N GLN A 150 16.96 7.86 -17.16
CA GLN A 150 15.76 7.62 -17.98
C GLN A 150 15.37 6.14 -18.00
N GLU A 151 16.31 5.24 -18.33
CA GLU A 151 16.05 3.79 -18.37
C GLU A 151 15.54 3.30 -17.00
N ALA A 152 16.19 3.70 -15.91
CA ALA A 152 15.79 3.31 -14.56
C ALA A 152 14.40 3.84 -14.20
N PHE A 153 14.04 5.05 -14.62
CA PHE A 153 12.70 5.62 -14.41
C PHE A 153 11.61 4.82 -15.16
N GLU A 154 11.89 4.42 -16.40
CA GLU A 154 11.00 3.62 -17.26
C GLU A 154 10.79 2.19 -16.76
N GLU A 155 11.80 1.63 -16.10
CA GLU A 155 11.77 0.26 -15.60
C GLU A 155 11.05 0.11 -14.25
N VAL A 156 10.73 1.21 -13.55
CA VAL A 156 10.01 1.13 -12.28
C VAL A 156 8.64 0.50 -12.48
N ARG A 157 8.41 -0.62 -11.79
CA ARG A 157 7.13 -1.35 -11.78
C ARG A 157 6.38 -1.11 -10.48
N ALA A 158 5.07 -1.32 -10.49
CA ALA A 158 4.23 -1.19 -9.31
C ALA A 158 4.72 -2.04 -8.13
N SER A 159 5.29 -3.22 -8.40
CA SER A 159 5.84 -4.12 -7.38
C SER A 159 7.10 -3.60 -6.69
N MET A 160 7.76 -2.57 -7.24
CA MET A 160 8.94 -1.94 -6.65
C MET A 160 8.57 -0.80 -5.70
N LEU A 161 7.34 -0.30 -5.76
CA LEU A 161 6.90 0.87 -5.00
C LEU A 161 6.48 0.47 -3.59
N ILE A 162 6.82 1.31 -2.60
CA ILE A 162 6.55 1.03 -1.19
C ILE A 162 5.05 1.06 -0.88
N GLY A 163 4.31 1.92 -1.58
CA GLY A 163 2.87 2.05 -1.40
C GLY A 163 2.28 3.28 -2.07
N GLU A 164 0.94 3.40 -2.01
CA GLU A 164 0.19 4.48 -2.66
C GLU A 164 0.59 5.86 -2.14
N ARG A 165 0.78 6.00 -0.82
CA ARG A 165 1.19 7.27 -0.21
C ARG A 165 2.52 7.77 -0.77
N ALA A 166 3.50 6.90 -0.96
CA ALA A 166 4.81 7.28 -1.48
C ALA A 166 4.70 7.76 -2.94
N ILE A 167 3.86 7.11 -3.74
CA ILE A 167 3.57 7.52 -5.12
C ILE A 167 2.88 8.90 -5.15
N VAL A 168 1.91 9.12 -4.26
CA VAL A 168 1.23 10.42 -4.15
C VAL A 168 2.23 11.51 -3.81
N THR A 169 3.07 11.32 -2.79
CA THR A 169 4.12 12.29 -2.43
C THR A 169 5.03 12.61 -3.62
N PHE A 170 5.49 11.58 -4.34
CA PHE A 170 6.31 11.74 -5.55
C PHE A 170 5.58 12.56 -6.63
N LEU A 171 4.32 12.26 -6.92
CA LEU A 171 3.54 12.99 -7.93
C LEU A 171 3.30 14.46 -7.52
N GLU A 172 3.14 14.73 -6.23
CA GLU A 172 3.04 16.11 -5.75
C GLU A 172 4.37 16.87 -5.91
N SER A 173 5.50 16.27 -5.52
CA SER A 173 6.82 16.91 -5.58
C SER A 173 7.37 17.11 -6.98
N VAL A 174 6.94 16.28 -7.95
CA VAL A 174 7.29 16.46 -9.37
C VAL A 174 6.90 17.84 -9.89
N PHE A 175 5.82 18.44 -9.40
CA PHE A 175 5.42 19.77 -9.85
C PHE A 175 6.50 20.81 -9.59
N ASP A 176 7.05 20.82 -8.37
CA ASP A 176 8.10 21.77 -7.96
C ASP A 176 9.38 21.53 -8.77
N ILE A 177 9.74 20.26 -9.03
CA ILE A 177 10.87 19.90 -9.90
C ILE A 177 10.66 20.47 -11.31
N LEU A 178 9.49 20.27 -11.91
CA LEU A 178 9.22 20.76 -13.25
C LEU A 178 9.14 22.30 -13.31
N GLU A 179 8.66 22.94 -12.25
CA GLU A 179 8.68 24.40 -12.11
C GLU A 179 10.12 24.94 -12.03
N GLU A 180 11.03 24.27 -11.32
CA GLU A 180 12.44 24.66 -11.27
C GLU A 180 13.13 24.54 -12.64
N TYR A 181 12.85 23.46 -13.39
CA TYR A 181 13.54 23.16 -14.64
C TYR A 181 12.97 23.90 -15.86
N GLY A 182 11.66 24.13 -15.91
CA GLY A 182 11.01 24.72 -17.08
C GLY A 182 9.86 25.67 -16.76
N GLY A 183 9.66 26.01 -15.49
CA GLY A 183 8.58 26.89 -15.04
C GLY A 183 7.20 26.40 -15.50
N ASP A 184 6.33 27.37 -15.78
CA ASP A 184 4.97 27.15 -16.25
C ASP A 184 4.88 26.32 -17.53
N ALA A 185 5.93 26.28 -18.36
CA ALA A 185 5.94 25.55 -19.61
C ALA A 185 6.00 24.02 -19.40
N LEU A 186 6.52 23.55 -18.25
CA LEU A 186 6.53 22.12 -17.90
C LEU A 186 5.53 21.78 -16.79
N SER A 187 5.43 22.64 -15.76
CA SER A 187 4.58 22.37 -14.61
C SER A 187 3.07 22.38 -14.95
N ASN A 188 2.61 23.28 -15.83
CA ASN A 188 1.20 23.31 -16.23
C ASN A 188 0.77 22.13 -17.12
N PRO A 189 1.55 21.72 -18.15
CA PRO A 189 1.24 20.48 -18.88
C PRO A 189 1.20 19.26 -17.96
N TYR A 190 2.14 19.14 -17.03
CA TYR A 190 2.14 18.06 -16.04
C TYR A 190 0.85 18.03 -15.22
N PHE A 191 0.45 19.18 -14.65
CA PHE A 191 -0.80 19.30 -13.90
C PHE A 191 -2.02 18.85 -14.73
N ASN A 192 -2.09 19.26 -16.00
CA ASN A 192 -3.20 18.90 -16.89
C ASN A 192 -3.21 17.42 -17.26
N LEU A 193 -2.04 16.82 -17.51
CA LEU A 193 -1.88 15.39 -17.78
C LEU A 193 -2.27 14.57 -16.55
N LEU A 194 -1.82 14.96 -15.36
CA LEU A 194 -2.19 14.30 -14.10
C LEU A 194 -3.70 14.41 -13.83
N THR A 195 -4.30 15.57 -14.06
CA THR A 195 -5.77 15.76 -13.96
C THR A 195 -6.52 14.81 -14.90
N THR A 196 -6.12 14.78 -16.18
CA THR A 196 -6.74 13.92 -17.19
C THR A 196 -6.56 12.44 -16.84
N PHE A 197 -5.40 12.07 -16.30
CA PHE A 197 -5.12 10.71 -15.86
C PHE A 197 -6.03 10.27 -14.70
N ILE A 198 -6.18 11.13 -13.68
CA ILE A 198 -7.06 10.89 -12.54
C ILE A 198 -8.50 10.65 -13.01
N GLU A 199 -9.01 11.49 -13.91
CA GLU A 199 -10.36 11.35 -14.46
C GLU A 199 -10.50 10.07 -15.29
N LYS A 200 -9.56 9.82 -16.21
CA LYS A 200 -9.57 8.69 -17.14
C LYS A 200 -9.58 7.34 -16.42
N PHE A 201 -8.79 7.19 -15.36
CA PHE A 201 -8.73 5.96 -14.57
C PHE A 201 -9.69 5.94 -13.38
N SER A 202 -10.45 7.03 -13.21
CA SER A 202 -11.37 7.24 -12.09
C SER A 202 -10.67 6.97 -10.75
N LEU A 203 -9.54 7.63 -10.55
CA LEU A 203 -8.76 7.54 -9.33
C LEU A 203 -9.47 8.28 -8.19
N ARG A 204 -9.08 7.94 -6.97
CA ARG A 204 -9.74 8.45 -5.76
C ARG A 204 -9.40 9.89 -5.39
N TYR A 205 -8.66 10.62 -6.22
CA TYR A 205 -8.09 11.94 -5.90
C TYR A 205 -8.76 13.08 -6.66
N ASP A 206 -8.74 14.26 -6.06
CA ASP A 206 -8.99 15.56 -6.69
C ASP A 206 -7.66 16.31 -6.71
N LEU A 207 -7.27 16.87 -7.86
CA LEU A 207 -6.01 17.59 -7.99
C LEU A 207 -6.22 19.09 -7.78
N ARG A 208 -5.50 19.66 -6.82
CA ARG A 208 -5.56 21.08 -6.47
C ARG A 208 -4.26 21.79 -6.75
N ARG A 209 -4.31 23.10 -7.00
CA ARG A 209 -3.09 23.88 -7.23
C ARG A 209 -2.31 24.11 -5.92
N PRO A 210 -0.96 24.15 -5.96
CA PRO A 210 -0.12 24.01 -7.16
C PRO A 210 -0.08 22.58 -7.73
N CYS A 211 0.02 21.54 -6.89
CA CYS A 211 -0.17 20.13 -7.27
C CYS A 211 -0.39 19.26 -6.02
N LEU A 212 -1.59 19.31 -5.45
CA LEU A 212 -1.96 18.55 -4.25
C LEU A 212 -3.06 17.55 -4.57
N LEU A 213 -2.81 16.28 -4.29
CA LEU A 213 -3.70 15.15 -4.50
C LEU A 213 -4.54 14.92 -3.25
N CYS A 214 -5.75 15.45 -3.26
CA CYS A 214 -6.68 15.35 -2.15
C CYS A 214 -7.59 14.12 -2.31
N PRO A 215 -7.64 13.17 -1.35
CA PRO A 215 -8.62 12.09 -1.40
C PRO A 215 -10.05 12.63 -1.47
N THR A 216 -10.83 12.11 -2.41
CA THR A 216 -12.26 12.45 -2.53
C THR A 216 -13.09 11.65 -1.51
N LEU A 217 -14.24 12.19 -1.10
CA LEU A 217 -15.14 11.49 -0.19
C LEU A 217 -15.58 10.11 -0.75
N PRO A 218 -16.00 9.97 -2.03
CA PRO A 218 -16.27 8.66 -2.62
C PRO A 218 -15.05 7.73 -2.57
N GLY A 219 -13.85 8.26 -2.78
CA GLY A 219 -12.59 7.54 -2.69
C GLY A 219 -12.31 6.96 -1.29
N VAL A 220 -12.54 7.77 -0.26
CA VAL A 220 -12.42 7.35 1.15
C VAL A 220 -13.42 6.23 1.47
N PHE A 221 -14.69 6.38 1.05
CA PHE A 221 -15.70 5.33 1.25
C PHE A 221 -15.37 4.04 0.50
N ASN A 222 -14.90 4.13 -0.75
CA ASN A 222 -14.48 2.97 -1.52
C ASN A 222 -13.34 2.22 -0.82
N SER A 223 -12.39 2.97 -0.23
CA SER A 223 -11.26 2.40 0.52
C SER A 223 -11.72 1.70 1.79
N LEU A 224 -12.62 2.33 2.56
CA LEU A 224 -13.25 1.72 3.73
C LEU A 224 -13.94 0.39 3.40
N VAL A 225 -14.73 0.34 2.32
CA VAL A 225 -15.43 -0.87 1.90
C VAL A 225 -14.46 -1.95 1.43
N ARG A 226 -13.36 -1.59 0.77
CA ARG A 226 -12.34 -2.54 0.34
C ARG A 226 -11.54 -3.10 1.52
N ASP A 227 -11.12 -2.25 2.45
CA ASP A 227 -10.40 -2.68 3.65
C ASP A 227 -11.29 -3.58 4.52
N LEU A 228 -12.59 -3.29 4.59
CA LEU A 228 -13.59 -4.20 5.16
C LEU A 228 -13.56 -5.57 4.47
N LYS A 229 -13.55 -5.64 3.14
CA LYS A 229 -13.46 -6.92 2.42
C LYS A 229 -12.17 -7.66 2.75
N GLU A 230 -11.04 -6.98 2.68
CA GLU A 230 -9.72 -7.55 2.99
C GLU A 230 -9.66 -8.10 4.42
N ALA A 231 -10.24 -7.37 5.38
CA ALA A 231 -10.37 -7.83 6.77
C ALA A 231 -11.23 -9.08 6.90
N THR A 232 -12.32 -9.19 6.12
CA THR A 232 -13.23 -10.34 6.18
C THR A 232 -12.67 -11.59 5.49
N ILE A 233 -11.84 -11.45 4.43
CA ILE A 233 -11.30 -12.59 3.66
C ILE A 233 -10.52 -13.58 4.55
N LYS A 234 -9.87 -13.09 5.61
CA LYS A 234 -9.05 -13.89 6.52
C LYS A 234 -9.87 -14.81 7.44
N ASP A 235 -11.19 -14.62 7.53
CA ASP A 235 -12.09 -15.38 8.38
C ASP A 235 -13.24 -15.96 7.53
N VAL A 236 -13.37 -17.29 7.51
CA VAL A 236 -14.36 -17.99 6.66
C VAL A 236 -15.79 -17.54 6.96
N HIS A 237 -16.12 -17.29 8.23
CA HIS A 237 -17.46 -16.87 8.63
C HIS A 237 -17.72 -15.41 8.21
N LEU A 238 -16.79 -14.50 8.49
CA LEU A 238 -16.93 -13.08 8.09
C LEU A 238 -16.97 -12.92 6.57
N ASN A 239 -16.15 -13.67 5.83
CA ASN A 239 -16.16 -13.66 4.37
C ASN A 239 -17.51 -14.13 3.81
N GLY A 240 -18.13 -15.14 4.43
CA GLY A 240 -19.48 -15.58 4.09
C GLY A 240 -20.53 -14.47 4.28
N LEU A 241 -20.52 -13.81 5.44
CA LEU A 241 -21.43 -12.69 5.73
C LEU A 241 -21.21 -11.49 4.79
N MET A 242 -19.96 -11.19 4.43
CA MET A 242 -19.64 -10.13 3.48
C MET A 242 -20.21 -10.44 2.09
N LYS A 243 -20.05 -11.67 1.60
CA LYS A 243 -20.64 -12.10 0.32
C LYS A 243 -22.16 -12.06 0.33
N ASP A 244 -22.80 -12.52 1.40
CA ASP A 244 -24.25 -12.43 1.60
C ASP A 244 -24.74 -10.98 1.51
N TYR A 245 -24.01 -10.04 2.10
CA TYR A 245 -24.33 -8.62 2.03
C TYR A 245 -24.20 -8.05 0.61
N GLU A 246 -23.09 -8.37 -0.08
CA GLU A 246 -22.88 -7.92 -1.47
C GLU A 246 -23.91 -8.51 -2.44
N GLU A 247 -24.31 -9.77 -2.24
CA GLU A 247 -25.36 -10.41 -3.02
C GLU A 247 -26.71 -9.73 -2.77
N ALA A 248 -27.05 -9.44 -1.51
CA ALA A 248 -28.27 -8.71 -1.18
C ALA A 248 -28.31 -7.30 -1.81
N ILE A 249 -27.18 -6.60 -1.90
CA ILE A 249 -27.08 -5.32 -2.64
C ILE A 249 -27.33 -5.57 -4.14
N ARG A 250 -26.75 -6.62 -4.71
CA ARG A 250 -26.87 -6.91 -6.15
C ARG A 250 -28.31 -7.26 -6.54
N ASP A 251 -29.03 -8.00 -5.70
CA ASP A 251 -30.44 -8.35 -5.91
C ASP A 251 -31.34 -7.12 -6.08
N LEU A 252 -31.03 -6.02 -5.38
CA LEU A 252 -31.79 -4.76 -5.44
C LEU A 252 -31.73 -4.10 -6.82
N ARG A 253 -30.76 -4.45 -7.67
CA ARG A 253 -30.71 -3.98 -9.06
C ARG A 253 -31.86 -4.55 -9.89
N THR A 254 -32.26 -5.78 -9.63
CA THR A 254 -33.29 -6.50 -10.39
C THR A 254 -34.68 -6.40 -9.75
N ASP A 255 -34.75 -6.35 -8.42
CA ASP A 255 -35.99 -6.25 -7.67
C ASP A 255 -35.79 -5.46 -6.36
N CYS A 256 -36.40 -4.29 -6.26
CA CYS A 256 -36.27 -3.36 -5.12
C CYS A 256 -37.48 -3.38 -4.17
N THR A 257 -38.07 -4.54 -3.94
CA THR A 257 -39.16 -4.71 -2.96
C THR A 257 -38.75 -4.37 -1.53
N ASP A 258 -39.73 -3.96 -0.72
CA ASP A 258 -39.56 -3.68 0.73
C ASP A 258 -38.85 -4.85 1.46
N THR A 259 -39.23 -6.10 1.16
CA THR A 259 -38.60 -7.30 1.73
C THR A 259 -37.12 -7.42 1.36
N ARG A 260 -36.74 -7.14 0.10
CA ARG A 260 -35.34 -7.21 -0.34
C ARG A 260 -34.50 -6.11 0.27
N ILE A 261 -35.06 -4.90 0.40
CA ILE A 261 -34.39 -3.79 1.08
C ILE A 261 -34.11 -4.14 2.54
N LYS A 262 -35.12 -4.65 3.26
CA LYS A 262 -34.97 -5.11 4.65
C LYS A 262 -33.91 -6.21 4.77
N THR A 263 -33.91 -7.16 3.84
CA THR A 263 -32.91 -8.24 3.81
C THR A 263 -31.49 -7.69 3.68
N CYS A 264 -31.27 -6.70 2.82
CA CYS A 264 -29.97 -6.03 2.69
C CYS A 264 -29.51 -5.42 4.02
N MET A 265 -30.39 -4.69 4.72
CA MET A 265 -30.08 -4.12 6.04
C MET A 265 -29.73 -5.20 7.07
N VAL A 266 -30.47 -6.32 7.09
CA VAL A 266 -30.20 -7.47 7.97
C VAL A 266 -28.81 -8.04 7.72
N LYS A 267 -28.45 -8.26 6.46
CA LYS A 267 -27.13 -8.83 6.10
C LYS A 267 -25.99 -7.91 6.54
N GLN A 268 -26.16 -6.60 6.39
CA GLN A 268 -25.16 -5.64 6.88
C GLN A 268 -25.02 -5.66 8.40
N ILE A 269 -26.13 -5.68 9.15
CA ILE A 269 -26.08 -5.74 10.62
C ILE A 269 -25.44 -7.04 11.10
N ASN A 270 -25.76 -8.18 10.48
CA ASN A 270 -25.15 -9.46 10.83
C ASN A 270 -23.63 -9.43 10.63
N LEU A 271 -23.16 -8.81 9.55
CA LEU A 271 -21.73 -8.59 9.32
C LEU A 271 -21.10 -7.73 10.43
N LEU A 272 -21.75 -6.62 10.81
CA LEU A 272 -21.26 -5.74 11.89
C LEU A 272 -21.20 -6.45 13.24
N GLU A 273 -22.18 -7.29 13.57
CA GLU A 273 -22.18 -8.08 14.81
C GLU A 273 -21.04 -9.08 14.85
N ALA A 274 -20.85 -9.82 13.75
CA ALA A 274 -19.78 -10.79 13.65
C ALA A 274 -18.40 -10.10 13.73
N MET A 275 -18.25 -8.94 13.07
CA MET A 275 -17.01 -8.16 13.19
C MET A 275 -16.77 -7.65 14.61
N GLY A 276 -17.75 -6.97 15.21
CA GLY A 276 -17.61 -6.39 16.54
C GLY A 276 -17.39 -7.44 17.63
N SER A 277 -18.01 -8.62 17.51
CA SER A 277 -17.80 -9.73 18.44
C SER A 277 -16.43 -10.42 18.28
N SER A 278 -15.75 -10.20 17.14
CA SER A 278 -14.38 -10.66 16.93
C SER A 278 -13.31 -9.72 17.52
N THR A 279 -13.71 -8.56 18.05
CA THR A 279 -12.82 -7.59 18.69
C THR A 279 -12.37 -8.10 20.06
N SER A 280 -11.09 -7.94 20.39
CA SER A 280 -10.51 -8.39 21.66
C SER A 280 -11.24 -7.78 22.86
N GLY A 281 -11.58 -8.61 23.86
CA GLY A 281 -12.28 -8.18 25.07
C GLY A 281 -13.80 -8.05 24.95
N VAL A 282 -14.38 -8.28 23.76
CA VAL A 282 -15.83 -8.28 23.55
C VAL A 282 -16.41 -9.68 23.77
N THR A 283 -17.45 -9.78 24.59
CA THR A 283 -18.22 -11.01 24.85
C THR A 283 -19.67 -10.93 24.36
N ALA A 284 -20.13 -9.71 24.05
CA ALA A 284 -21.46 -9.45 23.53
C ALA A 284 -21.62 -9.97 22.09
N LYS A 285 -22.85 -10.36 21.74
CA LYS A 285 -23.21 -10.86 20.40
C LYS A 285 -24.08 -9.90 19.58
N THR A 286 -24.56 -8.83 20.21
CA THR A 286 -25.44 -7.85 19.56
C THR A 286 -24.74 -6.51 19.46
N VAL A 287 -24.91 -5.78 18.35
CA VAL A 287 -24.20 -4.49 18.17
C VAL A 287 -24.47 -3.54 19.34
N GLY A 288 -25.73 -3.46 19.80
CA GLY A 288 -26.10 -2.60 20.92
C GLY A 288 -25.32 -2.88 22.21
N GLN A 289 -25.02 -4.15 22.51
CA GLN A 289 -24.21 -4.54 23.66
C GLN A 289 -22.71 -4.42 23.40
N ILE A 290 -22.26 -4.74 22.18
CA ILE A 290 -20.87 -4.58 21.73
C ILE A 290 -20.44 -3.11 21.90
N CYS A 291 -21.32 -2.15 21.58
CA CYS A 291 -21.06 -0.73 21.77
C CYS A 291 -20.71 -0.34 23.22
N ASN A 292 -21.14 -1.12 24.22
CA ASN A 292 -20.78 -0.87 25.63
C ASN A 292 -19.44 -1.49 26.05
N GLN A 293 -18.89 -2.38 25.23
CA GLN A 293 -17.65 -3.11 25.53
C GLN A 293 -16.46 -2.59 24.71
N VAL A 294 -16.72 -2.03 23.52
CA VAL A 294 -15.69 -1.41 22.69
C VAL A 294 -15.34 -0.02 23.22
N GLY A 295 -14.04 0.26 23.40
CA GLY A 295 -13.52 1.48 24.02
C GLY A 295 -13.02 2.57 23.06
N THR A 296 -13.35 2.48 21.77
CA THR A 296 -12.81 3.34 20.68
C THR A 296 -13.67 4.57 20.38
N TRP A 297 -14.79 4.75 21.07
CA TRP A 297 -15.74 5.82 20.78
C TRP A 297 -15.16 7.20 21.14
N PRO A 298 -15.20 8.19 20.24
CA PRO A 298 -14.69 9.53 20.53
C PRO A 298 -15.63 10.34 21.44
N HIS A 299 -16.91 9.96 21.52
CA HIS A 299 -17.92 10.63 22.35
C HIS A 299 -19.13 9.70 22.60
N GLU A 300 -19.78 9.85 23.75
CA GLU A 300 -20.94 9.00 24.12
C GLU A 300 -22.11 9.17 23.14
N SER A 301 -22.36 10.37 22.61
CA SER A 301 -23.41 10.58 21.60
C SER A 301 -23.15 9.81 20.30
N ILE A 302 -21.90 9.64 19.87
CA ILE A 302 -21.57 8.84 18.69
C ILE A 302 -21.89 7.36 18.93
N LYS A 303 -21.51 6.86 20.11
CA LYS A 303 -21.87 5.50 20.56
C LYS A 303 -23.39 5.30 20.62
N GLN A 304 -24.13 6.25 21.20
CA GLN A 304 -25.59 6.15 21.29
C GLN A 304 -26.26 6.22 19.92
N SER A 305 -25.74 7.02 18.97
CA SER A 305 -26.23 7.01 17.60
C SER A 305 -26.15 5.62 16.95
N MET A 306 -25.03 4.91 17.11
CA MET A 306 -24.92 3.53 16.59
C MET A 306 -25.94 2.59 17.25
N LYS A 307 -26.15 2.73 18.56
CA LYS A 307 -27.14 1.94 19.30
C LYS A 307 -28.57 2.23 18.85
N SER A 308 -28.92 3.49 18.59
CA SER A 308 -30.23 3.87 18.07
C SER A 308 -30.47 3.36 16.65
N LEU A 309 -29.45 3.36 15.79
CA LEU A 309 -29.54 2.74 14.47
C LEU A 309 -29.75 1.22 14.57
N TYR A 310 -29.07 0.55 15.51
CA TYR A 310 -29.29 -0.86 15.78
C TYR A 310 -30.72 -1.14 16.30
N GLU A 311 -31.20 -0.34 17.25
CA GLU A 311 -32.56 -0.44 17.81
C GLU A 311 -33.63 -0.29 16.72
N PHE A 312 -33.47 0.65 15.79
CA PHE A 312 -34.33 0.76 14.62
C PHE A 312 -34.43 -0.57 13.84
N THR A 313 -33.32 -1.27 13.63
CA THR A 313 -33.34 -2.56 12.90
C THR A 313 -34.01 -3.70 13.68
N CYS A 314 -34.10 -3.58 15.01
CA CYS A 314 -34.81 -4.52 15.87
C CYS A 314 -36.31 -4.22 15.93
N ASP A 315 -36.67 -2.94 16.01
CA ASP A 315 -38.03 -2.48 16.27
C ASP A 315 -38.86 -2.32 15.00
N TYR A 316 -38.25 -2.03 13.85
CA TYR A 316 -38.99 -1.88 12.60
C TYR A 316 -39.49 -3.25 12.10
N PRO A 317 -40.78 -3.39 11.74
CA PRO A 317 -41.37 -4.66 11.33
C PRO A 317 -40.70 -5.33 10.13
N GLY A 318 -40.20 -6.55 10.36
CA GLY A 318 -39.68 -7.43 9.31
C GLY A 318 -38.26 -7.11 8.83
N ILE A 319 -37.50 -6.26 9.54
CA ILE A 319 -36.04 -6.21 9.36
C ILE A 319 -35.44 -7.42 10.08
N ARG A 320 -35.20 -7.34 11.39
CA ARG A 320 -34.50 -8.41 12.12
C ARG A 320 -35.43 -9.38 12.86
N HIS A 321 -36.49 -8.84 13.46
CA HIS A 321 -37.47 -9.58 14.25
C HIS A 321 -38.87 -9.23 13.76
N ALA A 322 -39.89 -9.81 14.38
CA ALA A 322 -41.29 -9.42 14.11
C ALA A 322 -41.51 -7.91 14.25
N GLY A 323 -40.69 -7.25 15.10
CA GLY A 323 -40.72 -5.81 15.33
C GLY A 323 -41.97 -5.36 16.08
N THR A 324 -42.14 -4.04 16.16
CA THR A 324 -43.32 -3.40 16.75
C THR A 324 -44.12 -2.74 15.62
N PRO A 325 -45.29 -3.27 15.21
CA PRO A 325 -46.04 -2.71 14.08
C PRO A 325 -46.31 -1.20 14.16
N GLY A 326 -46.50 -0.67 15.36
CA GLY A 326 -46.72 0.76 15.60
C GLY A 326 -45.47 1.65 15.56
N SER A 327 -44.25 1.08 15.46
CA SER A 327 -43.01 1.86 15.33
C SER A 327 -42.78 2.35 13.90
N ALA A 328 -43.41 1.71 12.90
CA ALA A 328 -43.24 2.07 11.50
C ALA A 328 -44.02 3.33 11.14
N LEU A 329 -43.32 4.39 10.75
CA LEU A 329 -43.94 5.64 10.27
C LEU A 329 -44.35 5.57 8.79
N ARG A 330 -43.62 4.78 8.00
CA ARG A 330 -43.86 4.52 6.57
C ARG A 330 -43.07 3.29 6.13
N THR A 331 -43.39 2.75 4.95
CA THR A 331 -42.60 1.70 4.28
C THR A 331 -41.17 2.16 4.01
N ILE A 332 -40.23 1.20 4.03
CA ILE A 332 -38.81 1.44 3.74
C ILE A 332 -38.60 1.52 2.24
N GLU A 333 -37.80 2.50 1.83
CA GLU A 333 -37.50 2.79 0.44
C GLU A 333 -35.98 2.71 0.19
N MET A 334 -35.58 2.73 -1.08
CA MET A 334 -34.17 2.65 -1.48
C MET A 334 -33.30 3.72 -0.82
N ARG A 335 -33.83 4.94 -0.62
CA ARG A 335 -33.11 6.03 0.07
C ARG A 335 -32.70 5.66 1.51
N ASP A 336 -33.54 4.88 2.21
CA ASP A 336 -33.28 4.46 3.58
C ASP A 336 -32.21 3.37 3.61
N MET A 337 -32.25 2.46 2.64
CA MET A 337 -31.20 1.46 2.43
C MET A 337 -29.84 2.11 2.21
N VAL A 338 -29.77 3.06 1.27
CA VAL A 338 -28.53 3.79 0.97
C VAL A 338 -28.03 4.54 2.20
N ALA A 339 -28.90 5.28 2.90
CA ALA A 339 -28.53 6.02 4.11
C ALA A 339 -28.04 5.09 5.24
N MET A 340 -28.79 4.02 5.54
CA MET A 340 -28.39 3.03 6.54
C MET A 340 -27.06 2.39 6.17
N SER A 341 -26.86 2.00 4.91
CA SER A 341 -25.62 1.36 4.50
C SER A 341 -24.40 2.27 4.60
N ILE A 342 -24.54 3.56 4.28
CA ILE A 342 -23.47 4.54 4.46
C ILE A 342 -23.18 4.75 5.95
N LEU A 343 -24.21 4.98 6.77
CA LEU A 343 -24.06 5.24 8.20
C LEU A 343 -23.42 4.06 8.92
N LEU A 344 -23.96 2.85 8.72
CA LEU A 344 -23.48 1.63 9.36
C LEU A 344 -22.04 1.28 8.94
N THR A 345 -21.70 1.45 7.66
CA THR A 345 -20.32 1.29 7.18
C THR A 345 -19.40 2.33 7.81
N GLY A 346 -19.85 3.57 7.96
CA GLY A 346 -19.11 4.65 8.63
C GLY A 346 -18.81 4.38 10.10
N PHE A 347 -19.54 3.48 10.77
CA PHE A 347 -19.27 3.06 12.15
C PHE A 347 -18.24 1.94 12.29
N ILE A 348 -17.85 1.28 11.19
CA ILE A 348 -16.91 0.15 11.22
C ILE A 348 -15.57 0.46 11.90
N PRO A 349 -14.92 1.62 11.63
CA PRO A 349 -13.64 1.95 12.27
C PRO A 349 -13.72 2.04 13.80
N TYR A 350 -14.90 2.26 14.37
CA TYR A 350 -15.10 2.21 15.82
C TYR A 350 -15.32 0.78 16.31
N LEU A 351 -16.01 -0.06 15.55
CA LEU A 351 -16.43 -1.39 16.02
C LEU A 351 -15.32 -2.46 15.93
N SER A 352 -14.32 -2.28 15.08
CA SER A 352 -13.26 -3.25 14.87
C SER A 352 -11.91 -2.58 14.67
N ASP A 353 -10.88 -3.17 15.26
CA ASP A 353 -9.46 -2.85 15.05
C ASP A 353 -8.91 -3.41 13.73
N LYS A 354 -9.70 -4.21 13.00
CA LYS A 354 -9.29 -4.82 11.73
C LYS A 354 -9.27 -3.83 10.55
N VAL A 355 -9.83 -2.63 10.72
CA VAL A 355 -9.84 -1.57 9.70
C VAL A 355 -9.00 -0.40 10.20
N ASN A 356 -7.92 -0.08 9.48
CA ASN A 356 -7.03 1.02 9.82
C ASN A 356 -7.48 2.31 9.13
N SER A 357 -7.86 3.32 9.92
CA SER A 357 -8.34 4.61 9.38
C SER A 357 -7.27 5.40 8.63
N GLU A 358 -5.98 5.26 8.99
CA GLU A 358 -4.89 5.86 8.23
C GLU A 358 -4.73 5.19 6.87
N THR A 359 -4.88 3.86 6.80
CA THR A 359 -4.90 3.14 5.52
C THR A 359 -6.13 3.53 4.70
N VAL A 360 -7.30 3.70 5.30
CA VAL A 360 -8.50 4.15 4.58
C VAL A 360 -8.29 5.53 3.97
N TYR A 361 -7.69 6.47 4.70
CA TYR A 361 -7.48 7.83 4.21
C TYR A 361 -6.29 7.93 3.24
N TRP A 362 -5.12 7.44 3.63
CA TRP A 362 -3.86 7.61 2.90
C TRP A 362 -3.49 6.43 2.00
N ARG A 363 -3.88 5.20 2.37
CA ARG A 363 -3.35 3.92 1.85
C ARG A 363 -1.82 3.87 1.98
N SER A 364 -1.36 3.23 3.04
CA SER A 364 0.07 2.99 3.33
C SER A 364 0.77 2.30 2.17
#